data_AF-A0A3C1M0U6-F1
#
_entry.id   AF-A0A3C1M0U6-F1
#
_cell.length_a   1.000
_cell.length_b   1.000
_cell.length_c   1.000
_cell.angle_alpha   90.00
_cell.angle_beta   90.00
_cell.angle_gamma   90.00
#
_symmetry.space_group_name_H-M   'P 1'
#
loop_
_entity.id
_entity.type
_entity.pdbx_description
1 polymer ?
#
loop_
_entity_poly.entity_id
_entity_poly.type
_entity_poly.pdbx_seq_one_letter_code
_entity_poly.pdbx_strand_id
1 'polypeptide(L)'
;MANLTASSTLADLPAHEYRVEATIQCREVVVGFEQNLTTPGVIVYKNDQMYGMLSRAAFLNHMAKGYNTEVYPKRPVQVMIDYLKPEVLVLPASTPIVEAARQAIHRLTPHTYDPIVVETSDRLSLIDMHDLLQAVVGLIAA
;
A
#
# COMPACT_ATOMS: atom_id res chain seq x y z
N MET A 1 -17.25 14.17 3.43
CA MET A 1 -16.41 13.99 2.22
C MET A 1 -15.84 15.36 1.88
N ALA A 2 -14.53 15.45 1.65
CA ALA A 2 -13.91 16.71 1.24
C ALA A 2 -14.50 17.17 -0.11
N ASN A 3 -14.65 18.48 -0.31
CA ASN A 3 -15.00 19.04 -1.61
C ASN A 3 -13.77 18.95 -2.52
N LEU A 4 -13.64 17.83 -3.24
CA LEU A 4 -12.58 17.63 -4.21
C LEU A 4 -12.82 18.50 -5.45
N THR A 5 -11.73 18.99 -6.05
CA THR A 5 -11.75 19.83 -7.25
C THR A 5 -10.74 19.32 -8.27
N ALA A 6 -10.77 19.83 -9.50
CA ALA A 6 -9.83 19.44 -10.54
C ALA A 6 -8.34 19.66 -10.15
N SER A 7 -8.05 20.53 -9.18
CA SER A 7 -6.71 20.75 -8.62
C SER A 7 -6.36 19.86 -7.43
N SER A 8 -7.26 18.98 -6.99
CA SER A 8 -7.00 18.08 -5.86
C SER A 8 -5.92 17.04 -6.19
N THR A 9 -5.14 16.73 -5.17
CA THR A 9 -3.93 15.90 -5.25
C THR A 9 -4.02 14.71 -4.30
N LEU A 10 -3.05 13.80 -4.35
CA LEU A 10 -2.96 12.69 -3.40
C LEU A 10 -2.88 13.17 -1.93
N ALA A 11 -2.38 14.38 -1.67
CA ALA A 11 -2.38 14.97 -0.33
C ALA A 11 -3.78 15.20 0.27
N ASP A 12 -4.83 15.24 -0.57
CA ASP A 12 -6.21 15.46 -0.13
C ASP A 12 -6.93 14.15 0.25
N LEU A 13 -6.28 12.99 0.06
CA LEU A 13 -6.86 11.67 0.27
C LEU A 13 -6.44 11.04 1.61
N PRO A 14 -7.25 10.13 2.17
CA PRO A 14 -6.86 9.35 3.34
C PRO A 14 -5.57 8.57 3.08
N ALA A 15 -4.62 8.71 4.00
CA ALA A 15 -3.31 8.07 3.92
C ALA A 15 -3.08 7.15 5.13
N HIS A 16 -2.46 6.00 4.89
CA HIS A 16 -2.17 4.98 5.90
C HIS A 16 -0.65 4.88 6.12
N GLU A 17 -0.20 5.05 7.36
CA GLU A 17 1.23 5.05 7.72
C GLU A 17 1.69 3.71 8.35
N TYR A 18 1.02 2.60 8.05
CA TYR A 18 1.41 1.30 8.63
C TYR A 18 2.77 0.85 8.10
N ARG A 19 3.75 0.83 9.00
CA ARG A 19 5.15 0.53 8.70
C ARG A 19 5.79 -0.39 9.72
N VAL A 20 6.73 -1.22 9.27
CA VAL A 20 7.47 -2.17 10.11
C VAL A 20 8.93 -2.28 9.67
N GLU A 21 9.80 -2.70 10.58
CA GLU A 21 11.16 -3.09 10.25
C GLU A 21 11.19 -4.42 9.48
N ALA A 22 12.15 -4.56 8.56
CA ALA A 22 12.37 -5.74 7.73
C ALA A 22 12.55 -7.05 8.54
N THR A 23 13.01 -6.93 9.78
CA THR A 23 13.23 -8.03 10.71
C THR A 23 11.98 -8.49 11.44
N ILE A 24 10.89 -7.72 11.39
CA ILE A 24 9.61 -8.06 12.03
C ILE A 24 9.06 -9.36 11.44
N GLN A 25 8.50 -10.21 12.30
CA GLN A 25 7.98 -11.50 11.87
C GLN A 25 6.66 -11.33 11.14
N CYS A 26 6.42 -12.14 10.10
CA CYS A 26 5.18 -12.07 9.32
C CYS A 26 3.91 -12.19 10.20
N ARG A 27 3.95 -12.96 11.29
CA ARG A 27 2.79 -13.05 12.21
C ARG A 27 2.42 -11.71 12.86
N GLU A 28 3.41 -10.87 13.15
CA GLU A 28 3.17 -9.55 13.75
C GLU A 28 2.53 -8.62 12.71
N VAL A 29 2.93 -8.77 11.44
CA VAL A 29 2.30 -8.05 10.33
C VAL A 29 0.84 -8.48 10.14
N VAL A 30 0.54 -9.78 10.25
CA VAL A 30 -0.86 -10.30 10.26
C VAL A 30 -1.66 -9.65 11.39
N VAL A 31 -1.15 -9.66 12.62
CA VAL A 31 -1.82 -9.06 13.77
C VAL A 31 -2.09 -7.56 13.54
N GLY A 32 -1.14 -6.81 12.99
CA GLY A 32 -1.37 -5.40 12.68
C GLY A 32 -2.48 -5.18 11.64
N PHE A 33 -2.59 -6.06 10.63
CA PHE A 33 -3.72 -6.05 9.70
C PHE A 33 -5.06 -6.42 10.36
N GLU A 34 -5.06 -7.31 11.35
CA GLU A 34 -6.28 -7.67 12.10
C GLU A 34 -6.74 -6.53 13.02
N GLN A 35 -5.80 -5.80 13.61
CA GLN A 35 -6.09 -4.65 14.47
C GLN A 35 -6.63 -3.45 13.68
N ASN A 36 -6.28 -3.33 12.40
CA ASN A 36 -6.78 -2.26 11.54
C ASN A 36 -7.21 -2.83 10.18
N LEU A 37 -8.52 -3.08 10.05
CA LEU A 37 -9.12 -3.73 8.87
C LEU A 37 -9.08 -2.87 7.60
N THR A 38 -8.95 -1.55 7.72
CA THR A 38 -8.89 -0.64 6.57
C THR A 38 -7.48 -0.40 6.07
N THR A 39 -6.46 -0.92 6.76
CA THR A 39 -5.06 -0.73 6.34
C THR A 39 -4.77 -1.51 5.05
N PRO A 40 -4.40 -0.82 3.94
CA PRO A 40 -4.38 -1.42 2.61
C PRO A 40 -3.09 -2.20 2.31
N GLY A 41 -2.06 -2.00 3.12
CA GLY A 41 -0.76 -2.64 2.99
C GLY A 41 0.19 -2.23 4.10
N VAL A 42 1.43 -2.69 4.01
CA VAL A 42 2.50 -2.34 4.94
C VAL A 42 3.72 -1.86 4.18
N ILE A 43 4.34 -0.77 4.65
CA ILE A 43 5.64 -0.31 4.18
C ILE A 43 6.72 -0.96 5.03
N VAL A 44 7.66 -1.66 4.39
CA VAL A 44 8.77 -2.33 5.06
C VAL A 44 10.01 -1.45 4.96
N TYR A 45 10.63 -1.16 6.10
CA TYR A 45 11.87 -0.38 6.18
C TYR A 45 13.05 -1.28 6.55
N LYS A 46 14.24 -0.88 6.12
CA LYS A 46 15.51 -1.48 6.52
C LYS A 46 16.56 -0.39 6.60
N ASN A 47 17.13 -0.16 7.78
CA ASN A 47 18.11 0.90 8.02
C ASN A 47 17.57 2.29 7.61
N ASP A 48 16.35 2.62 8.06
CA ASP A 48 15.65 3.89 7.75
C ASP A 48 15.34 4.14 6.27
N GLN A 49 15.58 3.16 5.40
CA GLN A 49 15.24 3.22 3.98
C GLN A 49 14.08 2.29 3.67
N MET A 50 13.22 2.70 2.75
CA MET A 50 12.16 1.84 2.25
C MET A 50 12.77 0.62 1.56
N TYR A 51 12.48 -0.56 2.09
CA TYR A 51 12.86 -1.85 1.53
C TYR A 51 11.83 -2.35 0.51
N GLY A 52 10.55 -2.04 0.74
CA GLY A 52 9.46 -2.34 -0.18
C GLY A 52 8.09 -2.13 0.45
N MET A 53 7.04 -2.56 -0.26
CA MET A 53 5.65 -2.48 0.19
C MET A 53 4.96 -3.80 -0.12
N LEU A 54 4.14 -4.29 0.82
CA LEU A 54 3.26 -5.44 0.59
C LEU A 54 1.81 -5.00 0.72
N SER A 55 1.00 -5.25 -0.31
CA SER A 55 -0.44 -5.06 -0.19
C SER A 55 -1.02 -6.07 0.79
N ARG A 56 -2.05 -5.63 1.54
CA ARG A 56 -2.77 -6.49 2.49
C ARG A 56 -3.28 -7.74 1.79
N ALA A 57 -3.88 -7.57 0.61
CA ALA A 57 -4.44 -8.66 -0.18
C ALA A 57 -3.37 -9.67 -0.58
N ALA A 58 -2.25 -9.22 -1.17
CA ALA A 58 -1.18 -10.13 -1.59
C ALA A 58 -0.53 -10.84 -0.38
N PHE A 59 -0.28 -10.10 0.70
CA PHE A 59 0.32 -10.64 1.92
C PHE A 59 -0.56 -11.70 2.57
N LEU A 60 -1.83 -11.38 2.88
CA LEU A 60 -2.73 -12.32 3.56
C LEU A 60 -3.05 -13.52 2.67
N ASN A 61 -3.24 -13.32 1.36
CA ASN A 61 -3.44 -14.41 0.41
C ASN A 61 -2.23 -15.36 0.36
N HIS A 62 -1.00 -14.84 0.49
CA HIS A 62 0.19 -15.68 0.58
C HIS A 62 0.26 -16.43 1.92
N MET A 63 0.00 -15.74 3.02
CA MET A 63 0.03 -16.31 4.38
C MET A 63 -1.00 -17.42 4.59
N ALA A 64 -2.17 -17.32 3.94
CA ALA A 64 -3.26 -18.28 4.07
C ALA A 64 -3.08 -19.58 3.25
N LYS A 65 -2.05 -19.72 2.42
CA LYS A 65 -1.91 -20.84 1.46
C LYS A 65 -1.05 -21.99 1.98
N GLY A 66 -1.62 -23.20 2.03
CA GLY A 66 -0.88 -24.47 2.16
C GLY A 66 0.10 -24.47 3.34
N TYR A 67 1.35 -24.90 3.09
CA TYR A 67 2.43 -24.94 4.08
C TYR A 67 2.84 -23.56 4.65
N ASN A 68 2.37 -22.45 4.06
CA ASN A 68 2.80 -21.12 4.49
C ASN A 68 2.25 -20.74 5.86
N THR A 69 1.13 -21.32 6.29
CA THR A 69 0.50 -21.06 7.59
C THR A 69 1.38 -21.48 8.77
N GLU A 70 2.33 -22.41 8.57
CA GLU A 70 3.25 -22.88 9.61
C GLU A 70 4.67 -22.32 9.46
N VAL A 71 5.12 -22.14 8.21
CA VAL A 71 6.52 -21.81 7.90
C VAL A 71 6.80 -20.31 7.90
N TYR A 72 5.90 -19.49 7.33
CA TYR A 72 6.13 -18.05 7.17
C TYR A 72 5.84 -17.20 8.43
N PRO A 73 4.96 -17.56 9.38
CA PRO A 73 4.67 -16.71 10.54
C PRO A 73 5.90 -16.29 11.34
N LYS A 74 6.93 -17.16 11.41
CA LYS A 74 8.18 -16.92 12.15
C LYS A 74 9.28 -16.28 11.31
N ARG A 75 9.08 -16.16 9.99
CA ARG A 75 10.08 -15.56 9.09
C ARG A 75 9.98 -14.03 9.16
N PRO A 76 11.11 -13.32 9.02
CA PRO A 76 11.12 -11.89 8.80
C PRO A 76 10.34 -11.48 7.55
N VAL A 77 9.62 -10.36 7.60
CA VAL A 77 8.80 -9.86 6.49
C VAL A 77 9.61 -9.56 5.22
N GLN A 78 10.90 -9.22 5.35
CA GLN A 78 11.79 -9.07 4.18
C GLN A 78 11.84 -10.31 3.28
N VAL A 79 11.69 -11.52 3.85
CA VAL A 79 11.68 -12.76 3.06
C VAL A 79 10.50 -12.78 2.08
N MET A 80 9.38 -12.17 2.46
CA MET A 80 8.22 -12.06 1.57
C MET A 80 8.43 -11.01 0.48
N ILE A 81 9.07 -9.89 0.80
CA ILE A 81 9.47 -8.88 -0.22
C ILE A 81 10.39 -9.54 -1.26
N ASP A 82 11.42 -10.27 -0.81
CA ASP A 82 12.41 -10.90 -1.69
C ASP A 82 11.80 -11.98 -2.59
N TYR A 83 10.81 -12.70 -2.05
CA TYR A 83 10.10 -13.76 -2.76
C TYR A 83 9.06 -13.22 -3.74
N LEU A 84 8.19 -12.30 -3.30
CA LEU A 84 7.07 -11.79 -4.09
C LEU A 84 7.51 -10.73 -5.10
N LYS A 85 8.59 -9.99 -4.82
CA LYS A 85 9.11 -8.86 -5.63
C LYS A 85 7.98 -7.94 -6.11
N PRO A 86 7.17 -7.40 -5.18
CA PRO A 86 6.01 -6.60 -5.54
C PRO A 86 6.41 -5.36 -6.35
N GLU A 87 5.65 -5.05 -7.39
CA GLU A 87 5.78 -3.78 -8.09
C GLU A 87 5.21 -2.67 -7.19
N VAL A 88 6.03 -1.65 -6.92
CA VAL A 88 5.64 -0.53 -6.06
C VAL A 88 5.59 0.74 -6.87
N LEU A 89 4.41 1.38 -6.90
CA LEU A 89 4.24 2.70 -7.49
C LEU A 89 4.37 3.74 -6.38
N VAL A 90 5.44 4.54 -6.46
CA VAL A 90 5.71 5.66 -5.55
C VAL A 90 5.42 6.96 -6.29
N LEU A 91 4.56 7.81 -5.73
CA LEU A 91 4.17 9.09 -6.31
C LEU A 91 4.30 10.22 -5.29
N PRO A 92 4.72 11.44 -5.71
CA PRO A 92 4.66 12.61 -4.85
C PRO A 92 3.23 12.90 -4.39
N ALA A 93 3.05 13.36 -3.15
CA ALA A 93 1.75 13.77 -2.62
C ALA A 93 1.09 14.89 -3.44
N SER A 94 1.88 15.69 -4.15
CA SER A 94 1.41 16.73 -5.07
C SER A 94 0.86 16.19 -6.40
N THR A 95 0.91 14.88 -6.65
CA THR A 95 0.41 14.29 -7.90
C THR A 95 -1.11 14.49 -7.98
N PRO A 96 -1.66 15.00 -9.09
CA PRO A 96 -3.11 15.10 -9.28
C PRO A 96 -3.80 13.75 -9.19
N ILE A 97 -4.97 13.71 -8.55
CA ILE A 97 -5.72 12.46 -8.29
C ILE A 97 -5.97 11.67 -9.59
N VAL A 98 -6.41 12.35 -10.66
CA VAL A 98 -6.71 11.73 -11.96
C VAL A 98 -5.46 11.11 -12.58
N GLU A 99 -4.32 11.79 -12.48
CA GLU A 99 -3.06 11.31 -13.02
C GLU A 99 -2.53 10.11 -12.22
N ALA A 100 -2.62 10.16 -10.89
CA ALA A 100 -2.25 9.05 -10.03
C ALA A 100 -3.11 7.80 -10.30
N ALA A 101 -4.42 7.97 -10.45
CA ALA A 101 -5.33 6.87 -10.79
C ALA A 101 -5.00 6.27 -12.16
N ARG A 102 -4.70 7.11 -13.16
CA ARG A 102 -4.26 6.66 -14.47
C ARG A 102 -3.00 5.81 -14.36
N GLN A 103 -1.97 6.27 -13.65
CA GLN A 103 -0.73 5.50 -13.47
C GLN A 103 -0.97 4.19 -12.72
N ALA A 104 -1.78 4.21 -11.67
CA ALA A 104 -2.08 3.03 -10.86
C ALA A 104 -2.79 1.93 -11.65
N ILE A 105 -3.77 2.29 -12.51
CA ILE A 105 -4.53 1.34 -13.33
C ILE A 105 -3.69 0.73 -14.46
N HIS A 106 -2.67 1.45 -14.96
CA HIS A 106 -1.80 0.93 -16.02
C HIS A 106 -0.76 -0.09 -15.52
N ARG A 107 -0.67 -0.34 -14.20
CA ARG A 107 0.19 -1.39 -13.66
C ARG A 107 -0.27 -2.77 -14.12
N LEU A 108 0.70 -3.66 -14.30
CA LEU A 108 0.45 -5.03 -14.73
C LEU A 108 -0.32 -5.82 -13.66
N THR A 109 -1.24 -6.69 -14.08
CA THR A 109 -1.88 -7.67 -13.20
C THR A 109 -0.82 -8.54 -12.52
N PRO A 110 -0.92 -8.81 -11.21
CA PRO A 110 -2.04 -8.50 -10.30
C PRO A 110 -1.96 -7.15 -9.58
N HIS A 111 -0.97 -6.30 -9.87
CA HIS A 111 -0.64 -5.08 -9.10
C HIS A 111 -1.55 -3.89 -9.38
N THR A 112 -2.43 -3.96 -10.38
CA THR A 112 -3.39 -2.90 -10.75
C THR A 112 -4.14 -2.34 -9.54
N TYR A 113 -4.53 -3.20 -8.59
CA TYR A 113 -5.31 -2.82 -7.41
C TYR A 113 -4.50 -2.78 -6.11
N ASP A 114 -3.18 -2.92 -6.18
CA ASP A 114 -2.33 -2.73 -5.00
C ASP A 114 -2.35 -1.25 -4.58
N PRO A 115 -2.24 -0.91 -3.29
CA PRO A 115 -2.15 0.48 -2.87
C PRO A 115 -0.96 1.19 -3.53
N ILE A 116 -1.04 2.51 -3.60
CA ILE A 116 0.06 3.35 -4.05
C ILE A 116 0.82 3.89 -2.84
N VAL A 117 2.14 3.99 -2.97
CA VAL A 117 2.97 4.66 -1.98
C VAL A 117 3.02 6.13 -2.35
N VAL A 118 2.77 6.97 -1.36
CA VAL A 118 2.81 8.43 -1.50
C VAL A 118 3.95 8.97 -0.69
N GLU A 119 4.80 9.74 -1.34
CA GLU A 119 5.89 10.46 -0.68
C GLU A 119 5.51 11.91 -0.42
N THR A 120 5.80 12.35 0.80
CA THR A 120 5.92 13.77 1.15
C THR A 120 7.39 14.06 1.45
N SER A 121 7.75 15.29 1.81
CA SER A 121 9.15 15.62 2.16
C SER A 121 9.72 14.77 3.31
N ASP A 122 8.85 14.30 4.22
CA ASP A 122 9.29 13.77 5.52
C ASP A 122 8.88 12.31 5.76
N ARG A 123 7.98 11.76 4.94
CA ARG A 123 7.40 10.43 5.18
C ARG A 123 6.82 9.80 3.93
N LEU A 124 6.72 8.47 3.98
CA LEU A 124 5.94 7.65 3.06
C LEU A 124 4.66 7.16 3.74
N SER A 125 3.59 7.11 2.95
CA SER A 125 2.28 6.59 3.36
C SER A 125 1.64 5.81 2.22
N LEU A 126 0.54 5.11 2.49
CA LEU A 126 -0.21 4.34 1.50
C LEU A 126 -1.57 4.99 1.24
N ILE A 127 -1.98 5.04 -0.02
CA ILE A 127 -3.36 5.33 -0.41
C ILE A 127 -3.98 4.05 -0.98
N ASP A 128 -5.15 3.67 -0.46
CA ASP A 128 -5.92 2.55 -0.97
C ASP A 128 -6.52 2.87 -2.34
N MET A 129 -6.57 1.86 -3.22
CA MET A 129 -7.15 2.03 -4.55
C MET A 129 -8.65 2.35 -4.51
N HIS A 130 -9.38 1.89 -3.51
CA HIS A 130 -10.78 2.26 -3.28
C HIS A 130 -10.91 3.77 -3.10
N ASP A 131 -10.14 4.37 -2.19
CA ASP A 131 -10.20 5.80 -1.89
C ASP A 131 -9.78 6.64 -3.11
N LEU A 132 -8.73 6.21 -3.82
CA LEU A 132 -8.28 6.86 -5.04
C LEU A 132 -9.36 6.87 -6.13
N LEU A 133 -10.00 5.72 -6.37
CA LEU A 133 -11.02 5.59 -7.40
C LEU A 133 -12.34 6.30 -7.01
N GLN A 134 -12.72 6.27 -5.74
CA GLN A 134 -13.85 7.05 -5.22
C GLN A 134 -13.64 8.55 -5.45
N ALA A 135 -12.42 9.03 -5.21
CA ALA A 135 -12.06 10.42 -5.46
C ALA A 135 -12.18 10.80 -6.94
N VAL A 136 -11.72 9.95 -7.87
CA VAL A 136 -11.89 10.19 -9.32
C VAL A 136 -13.37 10.28 -9.70
N VAL A 137 -14.21 9.39 -9.19
CA VAL A 137 -15.67 9.43 -9.46
C VAL A 137 -16.27 10.74 -8.94
N GLY A 138 -15.89 11.17 -7.74
CA GLY A 138 -16.34 12.44 -7.17
C GLY A 138 -15.94 13.66 -8.02
N LEU A 139 -14.76 13.63 -8.64
CA LEU A 139 -14.28 14.69 -9.53
C LEU A 139 -15.00 14.76 -10.87
N ILE A 140 -15.48 13.63 -11.39
CA ILE A 140 -16.24 13.58 -12.65
C ILE A 140 -17.69 14.07 -12.44
N ALA A 141 -18.22 13.88 -11.24
CA ALA A 141 -19.59 14.27 -10.89
C ALA A 141 -19.73 15.74 -10.44
N ALA A 142 -18.62 16.46 -10.27
CA ALA A 142 -18.54 17.86 -9.84
C ALA A 142 -18.46 18.83 -11.03
#